data_AF-A0A2V6FEV6-F1
#
_entry.id   AF-A0A2V6FEV6-F1
#
_cell.length_a   1.000
_cell.length_b   1.000
_cell.length_c   1.000
_cell.angle_alpha   90.00
_cell.angle_beta   90.00
_cell.angle_gamma   90.00
#
_symmetry.space_group_name_H-M   'P 1'
#
loop_
_entity.id
_entity.type
_entity.pdbx_description
1 polymer ?
#
loop_
_entity_poly.entity_id
_entity_poly.type
_entity_poly.pdbx_seq_one_letter_code
_entity_poly.pdbx_strand_id
1 'polypeptide(L)'
;MLHPVSKRTRARWLWLATLTLLLEWSVNGAVPDAKTISDEPATNTVRVPFEFVSGRILVSARVNHSPPASVMIDTGYSVNMLSRELVDS
;
A
#
# COMPACT_ATOMS: atom_id res chain seq x y z
N MET A 1 -22.14 43.58 -60.10
CA MET A 1 -23.07 43.47 -58.96
C MET A 1 -22.46 42.46 -57.98
N LEU A 2 -22.39 42.80 -56.69
CA LEU A 2 -21.50 42.23 -55.66
C LEU A 2 -21.70 40.72 -55.38
N HIS A 3 -20.60 39.97 -55.27
CA HIS A 3 -20.58 38.65 -54.62
C HIS A 3 -20.49 38.81 -53.09
N PRO A 4 -21.34 38.14 -52.29
CA PRO A 4 -21.11 37.97 -50.87
C PRO A 4 -20.45 36.60 -50.63
N VAL A 5 -19.19 36.57 -50.20
CA VAL A 5 -18.55 35.31 -49.79
C VAL A 5 -18.00 35.42 -48.37
N SER A 6 -18.86 34.94 -47.47
CA SER A 6 -18.55 33.97 -46.43
C SER A 6 -17.58 34.38 -45.32
N LYS A 7 -18.18 34.82 -44.21
CA LYS A 7 -17.62 34.97 -42.85
C LYS A 7 -17.16 33.64 -42.20
N ARG A 8 -16.84 32.57 -42.96
CA ARG A 8 -16.54 31.23 -42.41
C ARG A 8 -15.10 31.04 -41.93
N THR A 9 -14.19 31.97 -42.22
CA THR A 9 -12.76 31.76 -41.95
C THR A 9 -12.35 32.05 -40.51
N ARG A 10 -13.10 32.86 -39.75
CA ARG A 10 -12.72 33.23 -38.36
C ARG A 10 -13.03 32.15 -37.31
N ALA A 11 -14.07 31.34 -37.55
CA ALA A 11 -14.45 30.29 -36.60
C ALA A 11 -13.39 29.19 -36.49
N ARG A 12 -12.76 28.78 -37.60
CA ARG A 12 -11.75 27.69 -37.61
C ARG A 12 -10.51 28.00 -36.76
N TRP A 13 -10.11 29.27 -36.65
CA TRP A 13 -8.93 29.66 -35.88
C TRP A 13 -9.21 29.68 -34.37
N LEU A 14 -10.44 30.03 -33.96
CA LEU A 14 -10.85 30.01 -32.56
C LEU A 14 -10.88 28.58 -32.01
N TRP A 15 -11.35 27.61 -32.81
CA TRP A 15 -11.38 26.20 -32.42
C TRP A 15 -9.98 25.59 -32.22
N LEU A 16 -9.00 25.94 -33.07
CA LEU A 16 -7.62 25.48 -32.89
C LEU A 16 -6.98 26.05 -31.62
N ALA A 17 -7.23 27.32 -31.30
CA ALA A 17 -6.68 27.95 -30.09
C ALA A 17 -7.25 27.35 -28.79
N THR A 18 -8.55 27.01 -28.77
CA THR A 18 -9.15 26.28 -27.64
C THR A 18 -8.63 24.84 -27.51
N LEU A 19 -8.32 24.17 -28.63
CA LEU A 19 -7.81 22.80 -28.59
C LEU A 19 -6.37 22.75 -28.05
N THR A 20 -5.53 23.73 -28.38
CA THR A 20 -4.17 23.83 -27.82
C THR A 20 -4.18 24.16 -26.33
N LEU A 21 -5.09 25.03 -25.86
CA LEU A 21 -5.18 25.37 -24.43
C LEU A 21 -5.63 24.17 -23.56
N LEU A 22 -6.51 23.31 -24.09
CA LEU A 22 -6.97 22.10 -23.39
C LEU A 22 -5.89 20.99 -23.36
N LEU A 23 -5.02 20.92 -24.37
CA LEU A 23 -3.94 19.93 -24.40
C LEU A 23 -2.83 20.25 -23.39
N GLU A 24 -2.49 21.52 -23.19
CA GLU A 24 -1.47 21.93 -22.22
C GLU A 24 -1.88 21.67 -20.77
N TRP A 25 -3.17 21.75 -20.44
CA TRP A 25 -3.69 21.33 -19.13
C TRP A 25 -3.66 19.82 -18.92
N SER A 26 -3.70 19.02 -19.98
CA SER A 26 -3.63 17.56 -19.87
C SER A 26 -2.22 17.01 -19.65
N VAL A 27 -1.17 17.78 -20.01
CA VAL A 27 0.24 17.35 -19.84
C VAL A 27 0.86 17.92 -18.58
N ASN A 28 0.42 19.11 -18.13
CA ASN A 28 0.85 19.72 -16.87
C ASN A 28 -0.13 19.41 -15.72
N GLY A 29 -0.81 18.27 -15.78
CA GLY A 29 -1.52 17.69 -14.64
C GLY A 29 -0.55 17.32 -13.53
N ALA A 30 0.11 18.30 -12.94
CA ALA A 30 0.53 18.27 -11.56
C ALA A 30 -0.77 18.09 -10.76
N VAL A 31 -1.16 16.83 -10.61
CA VAL A 31 -2.01 16.40 -9.51
C VAL A 31 -1.39 17.07 -8.30
N PRO A 32 -2.10 17.94 -7.58
CA PRO A 32 -1.57 18.46 -6.33
C PRO A 32 -1.15 17.22 -5.57
N ASP A 33 0.12 17.20 -5.14
CA ASP A 33 0.68 16.12 -4.34
C ASP A 33 -0.18 16.09 -3.08
N ALA A 34 -1.29 15.36 -3.18
CA ALA A 34 -2.14 15.00 -2.09
C ALA A 34 -1.16 14.19 -1.30
N LYS A 35 -0.55 14.84 -0.31
CA LYS A 35 0.38 14.29 0.64
C LYS A 35 -0.30 13.01 1.08
N THR A 36 0.05 11.94 0.38
CA THR A 36 -0.46 10.63 0.63
C THR A 36 0.36 10.35 1.85
N ILE A 37 -0.24 10.68 3.00
CA ILE A 37 0.17 10.09 4.25
C ILE A 37 -0.14 8.63 3.97
N SER A 38 0.87 7.94 3.42
CA SER A 38 0.88 6.51 3.36
C SER A 38 0.91 6.12 4.82
N ASP A 39 -0.27 5.96 5.41
CA ASP A 39 -0.50 5.15 6.60
C ASP A 39 -0.27 3.67 6.24
N GLU A 40 0.70 3.38 5.36
CA GLU A 40 1.24 2.06 5.21
C GLU A 40 1.86 1.75 6.57
N PRO A 41 1.33 0.75 7.31
CA PRO A 41 1.90 0.38 8.58
C PRO A 41 3.37 0.08 8.32
N ALA A 42 4.25 0.86 8.95
CA ALA A 42 5.68 0.64 8.86
C ALA A 42 5.95 -0.82 9.22
N THR A 43 6.23 -1.63 8.21
CA THR A 43 6.41 -3.08 8.39
C THR A 43 7.78 -3.25 9.00
N ASN A 44 7.83 -3.17 10.33
CA ASN A 44 9.03 -3.41 11.09
C ASN A 44 9.40 -4.89 10.93
N THR A 45 10.41 -5.13 10.09
CA THR A 45 10.97 -6.48 9.94
C THR A 45 11.82 -6.78 11.17
N VAL A 46 11.39 -7.73 11.98
CA VAL A 46 12.11 -8.19 13.17
C VAL A 46 12.69 -9.57 12.91
N ARG A 47 13.95 -9.77 13.31
CA ARG A 47 14.58 -11.10 13.32
C ARG A 47 14.39 -11.71 14.70
N VAL A 48 13.75 -12.87 14.77
CA VAL A 48 13.53 -13.63 16.00
C VAL A 48 14.44 -14.87 15.97
N PRO A 49 15.31 -15.07 16.97
CA PRO A 49 16.12 -16.28 17.04
C PRO A 49 15.22 -17.50 17.31
N PHE A 50 15.60 -18.64 16.75
CA PHE A 50 14.89 -19.91 16.93
C PHE A 50 15.89 -21.06 17.08
N GLU A 51 15.44 -22.12 17.73
CA GLU A 51 16.15 -23.39 17.82
C GLU A 51 15.51 -24.41 16.88
N PHE A 52 16.34 -25.24 16.24
CA PHE A 52 15.87 -26.37 15.46
C PHE A 52 16.14 -27.67 16.22
N VAL A 53 15.07 -28.27 16.75
CA VAL A 53 15.16 -29.45 17.63
C VAL A 53 14.27 -30.55 17.06
N SER A 54 14.87 -31.69 16.73
CA SER A 54 14.14 -32.88 16.24
C SER A 54 13.16 -32.60 15.09
N GLY A 55 13.54 -31.77 14.13
CA GLY A 55 12.70 -31.42 12.99
C GLY A 55 11.69 -30.30 13.25
N ARG A 56 11.73 -29.65 14.42
CA ARG A 56 10.77 -28.63 14.85
C ARG A 56 11.48 -27.29 15.05
N ILE A 57 10.78 -26.21 14.72
CA ILE A 57 11.23 -24.85 15.02
C ILE A 57 10.64 -24.45 16.36
N LEU A 58 11.50 -24.13 17.31
CA LEU A 58 11.14 -23.63 18.63
C LEU A 58 11.53 -22.17 18.76
N VAL A 59 10.63 -21.35 19.29
CA VAL A 59 10.88 -19.93 19.59
C VAL A 59 10.65 -19.67 21.07
N SER A 60 11.42 -18.75 21.65
CA SER A 60 11.13 -18.23 22.98
C SER A 60 10.01 -17.20 22.88
N ALA A 61 8.91 -17.45 23.57
CA ALA A 61 7.75 -16.56 23.61
C ALA A 61 7.29 -16.33 25.05
N ARG A 62 6.70 -15.17 25.30
CA ARG A 62 6.03 -14.85 26.56
C ARG A 62 4.54 -14.70 26.28
N VAL A 63 3.72 -15.34 27.10
CA VAL A 63 2.26 -15.15 27.08
C VAL A 63 1.91 -14.21 28.23
N ASN A 64 1.37 -13.04 27.90
CA ASN A 64 1.07 -12.00 28.88
C ASN A 64 2.31 -11.60 29.71
N HIS A 65 2.26 -11.78 31.02
CA HIS A 65 3.32 -11.41 31.96
C HIS A 65 4.11 -12.63 32.48
N SER A 66 3.91 -13.80 31.89
CA SER A 66 4.55 -15.05 32.32
C SER A 66 6.07 -15.01 32.10
N PRO A 67 6.82 -15.92 32.73
CA PRO A 67 8.18 -16.22 32.27
C PRO A 67 8.18 -16.64 30.78
N PRO A 68 9.26 -16.35 30.02
CA PRO A 68 9.41 -16.85 28.66
C PRO A 68 9.45 -18.38 28.64
N ALA A 69 8.82 -18.98 27.64
CA ALA A 69 8.75 -20.42 27.43
C ALA A 69 9.03 -20.78 25.98
N SER A 70 9.45 -22.02 25.76
CA SER A 70 9.68 -22.56 24.41
C SER A 70 8.36 -22.97 23.77
N VAL A 71 8.07 -22.42 22.59
CA VAL A 71 6.85 -22.70 21.83
C VAL A 71 7.22 -23.22 20.45
N MET A 72 6.55 -24.28 20.02
CA MET A 72 6.71 -24.84 18.68
C MET A 72 5.90 -24.05 17.66
N ILE A 73 6.53 -23.70 16.53
CA ILE A 73 5.81 -23.12 15.39
C ILE A 73 5.15 -24.24 14.60
N ASP A 74 3.83 -24.13 14.42
CA ASP A 74 3.02 -25.06 13.63
C ASP A 74 2.19 -24.28 12.61
N THR A 75 2.51 -24.44 11.33
CA THR A 75 1.81 -23.77 10.23
C THR A 75 0.51 -24.47 9.82
N GLY A 76 0.23 -25.66 10.37
CA GLY A 76 -0.99 -26.42 10.15
C GLY A 76 -2.14 -26.03 11.07
N TYR A 77 -1.91 -25.17 12.07
CA TYR A 77 -2.91 -24.71 13.04
C TYR A 77 -3.12 -23.21 12.95
N SER A 78 -4.35 -22.76 13.18
CA SER A 78 -4.72 -21.34 13.22
C SER A 78 -4.92 -20.80 14.65
N VAL A 79 -4.76 -21.66 15.65
CA VAL A 79 -4.91 -21.33 17.07
C VAL A 79 -3.68 -21.80 17.85
N ASN A 80 -3.26 -21.00 18.83
CA ASN A 80 -2.14 -21.36 19.69
C ASN A 80 -2.59 -22.43 20.69
N MET A 81 -1.93 -23.59 20.68
CA MET A 81 -2.12 -24.62 21.70
C MET A 81 -1.05 -24.46 22.77
N LEU A 82 -1.48 -24.10 23.98
CA LEU A 82 -0.61 -23.96 25.14
C LEU A 82 -0.82 -25.14 26.07
N SER A 83 0.27 -25.65 26.65
CA SER A 83 0.18 -26.67 27.68
C SER A 83 -0.37 -26.07 28.97
N ARG A 84 -0.96 -26.90 29.84
CA ARG A 84 -1.56 -26.41 31.10
C ARG A 84 -0.53 -25.72 31.99
N GLU A 85 0.67 -26.26 32.03
CA GLU A 85 1.77 -25.73 32.84
C GLU A 85 2.07 -24.27 32.47
N LEU A 86 1.95 -23.91 31.19
CA LEU A 86 2.19 -22.56 30.70
C LEU A 86 1.03 -21.60 31.01
N VAL A 87 -0.19 -22.13 31.13
CA VAL A 87 -1.38 -21.34 31.51
C VAL A 87 -1.42 -21.08 33.01
N ASP A 88 -0.96 -22.04 33.81
CA ASP A 88 -0.96 -21.98 35.28
C ASP A 88 0.30 -21.31 35.87
N SER A 89 1.20 -20.81 35.00
CA SER A 89 2.49 -20.17 35.35
C SER A 89 2.37 -18.70 35.78
#